data_AF-A0A6C0JY42-F1
#
_entry.id   AF-A0A6C0JY42-F1
#
_cell.length_a   1.000
_cell.length_b   1.000
_cell.length_c   1.000
_cell.angle_alpha   90.00
_cell.angle_beta   90.00
_cell.angle_gamma   90.00
#
_symmetry.space_group_name_H-M   'P 1'
#
loop_
_entity.id
_entity.type
_entity.pdbx_description
1 polymer ?
#
loop_
_entity_poly.entity_id
_entity_poly.type
_entity_poly.pdbx_seq_one_letter_code
_entity_poly.pdbx_strand_id
1 'polypeptide(L)'
;MMNDYISNSFKLSNNELEGVIAGYNDNQTPNWDVFISIYWKYNHQLDTYDGGLGFLDLLYKKLHHNHPDWDVDVLKVQIRTSPDPESAYSGVIQNMLSDPADRMMYGL
;
A
#
# COMPACT_ATOMS: atom_id res chain seq x y z
N MET A 1 20.05 4.09 -8.81
CA MET A 1 18.87 3.21 -8.96
C MET A 1 17.84 3.69 -7.96
N MET A 2 16.62 3.95 -8.39
CA MET A 2 15.52 4.24 -7.48
C MET A 2 15.15 2.91 -6.80
N ASN A 3 15.21 2.85 -5.48
CA ASN A 3 14.88 1.62 -4.75
C ASN A 3 13.37 1.41 -4.86
N ASP A 4 12.94 0.24 -5.33
CA ASP A 4 11.54 -0.19 -5.31
C ASP A 4 11.33 -1.03 -4.05
N TYR A 5 10.47 -0.57 -3.15
CA TYR A 5 10.19 -1.17 -1.84
C TYR A 5 9.04 -2.18 -1.92
N ILE A 6 8.34 -2.25 -3.05
CA ILE A 6 7.27 -3.21 -3.25
C ILE A 6 7.87 -4.55 -3.69
N SER A 7 7.58 -5.61 -2.94
CA SER A 7 8.02 -6.96 -3.29
C SER A 7 7.40 -7.44 -4.60
N ASN A 8 8.12 -8.27 -5.34
CA ASN A 8 7.66 -8.80 -6.63
C ASN A 8 6.36 -9.60 -6.53
N SER A 9 6.03 -10.16 -5.37
CA SER A 9 4.75 -10.86 -5.12
C SER A 9 3.52 -9.97 -5.31
N PHE A 10 3.66 -8.65 -5.16
CA PHE A 10 2.56 -7.70 -5.33
C PHE A 10 2.48 -7.11 -6.75
N LYS A 11 3.46 -7.40 -7.62
CA LYS A 11 3.59 -6.82 -8.97
C LYS A 11 2.81 -7.64 -10.00
N LEU A 12 1.49 -7.60 -9.87
CA LEU A 12 0.58 -8.41 -10.68
C LEU A 12 0.43 -7.86 -12.11
N SER A 13 0.32 -8.78 -13.09
CA SER A 13 -0.14 -8.45 -14.44
C SER A 13 -1.60 -7.96 -14.43
N ASN A 14 -2.08 -7.42 -15.56
CA ASN A 14 -3.48 -6.99 -15.68
C ASN A 14 -4.43 -8.15 -15.34
N ASN A 15 -4.22 -9.30 -15.97
CA ASN A 15 -5.11 -10.46 -15.84
C ASN A 15 -5.11 -11.01 -14.40
N GLU A 16 -3.95 -11.02 -13.73
CA GLU A 16 -3.85 -11.45 -12.33
C GLU A 16 -4.60 -10.48 -11.41
N LEU A 17 -4.41 -9.17 -11.58
CA LEU A 17 -5.09 -8.17 -10.76
C LEU A 17 -6.61 -8.18 -11.01
N GLU A 18 -7.04 -8.30 -12.25
CA GLU A 18 -8.46 -8.43 -12.61
C GLU A 18 -9.06 -9.69 -11.99
N GLY A 19 -8.35 -10.82 -12.00
CA GLY A 19 -8.78 -12.05 -11.33
C GLY A 19 -8.93 -11.89 -9.82
N VAL A 20 -7.99 -11.18 -9.17
CA VAL A 20 -8.08 -10.86 -7.74
C VAL A 20 -9.29 -9.97 -7.45
N ILE A 21 -9.50 -8.90 -8.24
CA ILE A 21 -10.61 -7.96 -8.05
C ILE A 21 -11.96 -8.65 -8.31
N ALA A 22 -12.07 -9.46 -9.36
CA ALA A 22 -13.29 -10.20 -9.70
C ALA A 22 -13.68 -11.25 -8.64
N GLY A 23 -12.75 -11.65 -7.77
CA GLY A 23 -13.01 -12.54 -6.65
C GLY A 23 -13.69 -11.86 -5.44
N TYR A 24 -13.80 -10.52 -5.43
CA TYR A 24 -14.47 -9.77 -4.37
C TYR A 24 -15.94 -9.51 -4.72
N ASN A 25 -16.81 -9.78 -3.76
CA ASN A 25 -18.23 -9.43 -3.80
C ASN A 25 -18.47 -8.09 -3.09
N ASP A 26 -19.59 -7.41 -3.34
CA ASP A 26 -19.95 -6.08 -2.78
C ASP A 26 -19.88 -5.97 -1.25
N ASN A 27 -19.89 -7.09 -0.52
CA ASN A 27 -19.86 -7.14 0.95
C ASN A 27 -18.49 -7.54 1.54
N GLN A 28 -17.45 -7.66 0.72
CA GLN A 28 -16.13 -8.07 1.17
C GLN A 28 -15.17 -6.89 1.17
N THR A 29 -14.56 -6.62 2.32
CA THR A 29 -13.45 -5.68 2.41
C THR A 29 -12.20 -6.31 1.82
N PRO A 30 -11.55 -5.69 0.84
CA PRO A 30 -10.27 -6.19 0.32
C PRO A 30 -9.23 -6.30 1.42
N ASN A 31 -8.38 -7.32 1.33
CA ASN A 31 -7.24 -7.41 2.24
C ASN A 31 -6.17 -6.34 1.88
N TRP A 32 -5.31 -5.99 2.83
CA TRP A 32 -4.37 -4.86 2.73
C TRP A 32 -3.41 -5.00 1.52
N ASP A 33 -3.04 -6.23 1.18
CA ASP A 33 -2.13 -6.60 0.11
C ASP A 33 -2.67 -6.23 -1.28
N VAL A 34 -3.99 -6.36 -1.49
CA VAL A 34 -4.63 -5.98 -2.75
C VAL A 34 -4.42 -4.50 -3.05
N PHE A 35 -4.46 -3.64 -2.03
CA PHE A 35 -4.23 -2.21 -2.22
C PHE A 35 -2.79 -1.91 -2.65
N ILE A 36 -1.80 -2.69 -2.21
CA ILE A 36 -0.41 -2.57 -2.68
C ILE A 36 -0.33 -2.92 -4.16
N SER A 37 -0.94 -4.03 -4.58
CA SER A 37 -0.96 -4.44 -5.98
C SER A 37 -1.66 -3.42 -6.88
N ILE A 38 -2.80 -2.87 -6.45
CA ILE A 38 -3.50 -1.79 -7.15
C ILE A 38 -2.60 -0.55 -7.24
N TYR A 39 -2.02 -0.10 -6.12
CA TYR A 39 -1.18 1.09 -6.11
C TYR A 39 0.02 0.94 -7.06
N TRP A 40 0.76 -0.17 -6.94
CA TRP A 40 1.86 -0.47 -7.85
C TRP A 40 1.39 -0.40 -9.30
N LYS A 41 0.29 -1.07 -9.61
CA LYS A 41 -0.20 -1.22 -10.97
C LYS A 41 -0.42 0.12 -11.68
N TYR A 42 -1.00 1.08 -10.98
CA TYR A 42 -1.38 2.37 -11.54
C TYR A 42 -0.30 3.47 -11.38
N ASN A 43 0.70 3.28 -10.50
CA ASN A 43 1.63 4.37 -10.16
C ASN A 43 3.11 4.06 -10.43
N HIS A 44 3.52 2.80 -10.65
CA HIS A 44 4.95 2.44 -10.76
C HIS A 44 5.70 3.09 -11.93
N GLN A 45 4.98 3.61 -12.93
CA GLN A 45 5.56 4.27 -14.11
C GLN A 45 5.64 5.80 -13.95
N LEU A 46 5.13 6.35 -12.85
CA LEU A 46 5.17 7.79 -12.60
C LEU A 46 6.55 8.20 -12.08
N ASP A 47 7.04 9.35 -12.53
CA ASP A 47 8.30 9.93 -12.03
C ASP A 47 8.28 10.17 -10.51
N THR A 48 7.08 10.32 -9.93
CA THR A 48 6.84 10.57 -8.51
C THR A 48 6.63 9.29 -7.69
N TYR A 49 6.85 8.10 -8.24
CA TYR A 49 6.47 6.83 -7.62
C TYR A 49 7.17 6.56 -6.26
N ASP A 50 8.35 7.14 -6.03
CA ASP A 50 9.17 7.00 -4.81
C ASP A 50 9.30 5.54 -4.31
N GLY A 51 9.44 4.59 -5.26
CA GLY A 51 9.60 3.17 -4.93
C GLY A 51 8.42 2.53 -4.23
N GLY A 52 7.23 3.13 -4.26
CA GLY A 52 6.07 2.69 -3.49
C GLY A 52 5.75 3.59 -2.30
N LEU A 53 6.71 4.38 -1.79
CA LEU A 53 6.52 5.16 -0.56
C LEU A 53 5.46 6.25 -0.68
N GLY A 54 5.15 6.71 -1.90
CA GLY A 54 4.02 7.61 -2.16
C GLY A 54 2.67 7.03 -1.73
N PHE A 55 2.57 5.71 -1.58
CA PHE A 55 1.34 5.08 -1.08
C PHE A 55 1.06 5.45 0.38
N LEU A 56 2.09 5.58 1.22
CA LEU A 56 1.93 5.99 2.61
C LEU A 56 1.35 7.40 2.72
N ASP A 57 1.75 8.31 1.81
CA ASP A 57 1.19 9.66 1.75
C ASP A 57 -0.30 9.64 1.38
N LEU A 58 -0.69 8.78 0.43
CA LEU A 58 -2.09 8.64 0.03
C LEU A 58 -2.94 8.09 1.19
N LEU A 59 -2.44 7.06 1.89
CA LEU A 59 -3.10 6.50 3.06
C LEU A 59 -3.26 7.55 4.15
N TYR A 60 -2.18 8.26 4.49
CA TYR A 60 -2.23 9.32 5.48
C TYR A 60 -3.21 10.42 5.10
N LYS A 61 -3.13 10.94 3.87
CA LYS A 61 -4.04 11.98 3.39
C LYS A 61 -5.51 11.57 3.56
N LYS A 62 -5.85 10.31 3.31
CA LYS A 62 -7.22 9.80 3.46
C LYS A 62 -7.60 9.49 4.91
N LEU A 63 -6.70 8.90 5.69
CA LEU A 63 -7.05 8.21 6.96
C LEU A 63 -6.51 8.88 8.22
N HIS A 64 -5.58 9.84 8.14
CA HIS A 64 -4.92 10.45 9.32
C HIS A 64 -5.88 11.04 10.36
N HIS A 65 -7.08 11.44 9.95
CA HIS A 65 -8.08 11.98 10.86
C HIS A 65 -8.55 10.95 11.91
N ASN A 66 -8.45 9.65 11.60
CA ASN A 66 -8.70 8.55 12.54
C ASN A 66 -7.43 8.08 13.25
N HIS A 67 -6.26 8.45 12.72
CA HIS A 67 -4.93 8.02 13.18
C HIS A 67 -4.01 9.22 13.39
N PRO A 68 -4.30 10.09 14.37
CA PRO A 68 -3.56 11.33 14.58
C PRO A 68 -2.10 11.11 15.02
N ASP A 69 -1.75 9.90 15.42
CA ASP A 69 -0.43 9.46 15.85
C ASP A 69 0.47 9.00 14.68
N TRP A 70 -0.07 8.86 13.46
CA TRP A 70 0.74 8.50 12.31
C TRP A 70 1.74 9.60 11.94
N ASP A 71 3.01 9.21 11.89
CA ASP A 71 4.10 10.03 11.35
C ASP A 71 4.67 9.34 10.10
N VAL A 72 4.21 9.80 8.93
CA VAL A 72 4.57 9.21 7.64
C VAL A 72 6.05 9.34 7.34
N ASP A 73 6.68 10.44 7.74
CA ASP A 73 8.10 10.65 7.47
C ASP A 73 8.94 9.66 8.29
N VAL A 74 8.58 9.42 9.55
CA VAL A 74 9.20 8.38 10.38
C VAL A 74 8.98 6.99 9.79
N LEU A 75 7.75 6.65 9.37
CA LEU A 75 7.46 5.34 8.76
C LEU A 75 8.28 5.12 7.47
N LYS A 76 8.40 6.14 6.62
CA LYS A 76 9.24 6.08 5.42
C LYS A 76 10.71 5.89 5.75
N VAL A 77 11.23 6.59 6.77
CA VAL A 77 12.62 6.40 7.24
C VAL A 77 12.82 4.96 7.71
N GLN A 78 11.90 4.41 8.51
CA GLN A 78 11.98 3.03 8.98
C GLN A 78 12.11 2.03 7.82
N ILE A 79 11.30 2.19 6.77
CA ILE A 79 11.36 1.34 5.56
C ILE A 79 12.72 1.50 4.87
N ARG A 80 13.16 2.75 4.64
CA ARG A 80 14.42 3.05 3.94
C ARG A 80 15.65 2.51 4.64
N THR A 81 15.65 2.50 5.98
CA THR A 81 16.80 2.07 6.79
C THR A 81 16.70 0.60 7.23
N SER A 82 15.62 -0.10 6.87
CA SER A 82 15.45 -1.51 7.23
C SER A 82 16.50 -2.39 6.54
N PRO A 83 17.04 -3.42 7.22
CA PRO A 83 17.84 -4.44 6.56
C PRO A 83 17.03 -5.28 5.56
N ASP A 84 15.69 -5.27 5.69
CA ASP A 84 14.74 -5.87 4.76
C ASP A 84 13.64 -4.85 4.42
N PRO A 85 13.88 -3.96 3.44
CA PRO A 85 12.95 -2.87 3.12
C PRO A 85 11.61 -3.35 2.54
N GLU A 86 11.57 -4.46 1.80
CA GLU A 86 10.33 -4.97 1.22
C GLU A 86 9.38 -5.51 2.30
N SER A 87 9.93 -6.27 3.25
CA SER A 87 9.18 -6.76 4.41
C SER A 87 8.74 -5.61 5.31
N ALA A 88 9.62 -4.63 5.56
CA ALA A 88 9.25 -3.44 6.32
C ALA A 88 8.13 -2.63 5.66
N TYR A 89 8.19 -2.44 4.34
CA TYR A 89 7.15 -1.74 3.58
C TYR A 89 5.79 -2.43 3.74
N SER A 90 5.73 -3.72 3.44
CA SER A 90 4.49 -4.49 3.53
C SER A 90 3.94 -4.53 4.96
N GLY A 91 4.81 -4.68 5.97
CA GLY A 91 4.42 -4.62 7.38
C GLY A 91 3.84 -3.26 7.79
N VAL A 92 4.42 -2.15 7.32
CA VAL A 92 3.87 -0.81 7.58
C VAL A 92 2.49 -0.65 6.95
N ILE A 93 2.33 -1.03 5.68
CA ILE A 93 1.01 -0.96 5.01
C ILE A 93 -0.01 -1.85 5.71
N GLN A 94 0.36 -3.08 6.08
CA GLN A 94 -0.50 -3.98 6.82
C GLN A 94 -0.96 -3.37 8.14
N ASN A 95 -0.07 -2.67 8.87
CA ASN A 95 -0.43 -1.98 10.11
C ASN A 95 -1.38 -0.81 9.85
N MET A 96 -1.08 0.04 8.85
CA MET A 96 -1.92 1.18 8.47
C MET A 96 -3.31 0.77 7.97
N LEU A 97 -3.45 -0.43 7.43
CA LEU A 97 -4.70 -1.00 6.90
C LEU A 97 -5.16 -2.24 7.70
N SER A 98 -4.78 -2.33 8.97
CA SER A 98 -5.12 -3.47 9.82
C SER A 98 -6.60 -3.49 10.18
N ASP A 99 -7.23 -2.32 10.33
CA ASP A 99 -8.65 -2.18 10.59
C ASP A 99 -9.47 -2.34 9.28
N PRO A 100 -10.48 -3.26 9.24
CA PRO A 100 -11.46 -3.29 8.16
C PRO A 100 -12.13 -1.94 7.85
N ALA A 101 -12.39 -1.09 8.85
CA ALA A 101 -13.03 0.21 8.65
C ALA A 101 -12.17 1.17 7.82
N ASP A 102 -10.85 1.19 8.07
CA ASP A 102 -9.90 1.98 7.28
C ASP A 102 -9.82 1.50 5.83
N ARG A 103 -9.84 0.19 5.63
CA ARG A 103 -9.85 -0.41 4.29
C ARG A 103 -11.13 -0.09 3.53
N MET A 104 -12.29 -0.13 4.21
CA MET A 104 -13.55 0.32 3.63
C MET A 104 -13.50 1.81 3.29
N MET A 105 -12.98 2.66 4.18
CA MET A 105 -12.88 4.10 3.97
C MET A 105 -11.90 4.47 2.85
N TYR A 106 -10.81 3.72 2.70
CA TYR A 106 -9.86 3.92 1.62
C TYR A 106 -10.42 3.47 0.26
N GLY A 107 -11.12 2.33 0.25
CA GLY A 107 -11.66 1.65 -0.94
C GLY A 107 -13.05 2.07 -1.42
N LEU A 108 -13.71 3.02 -0.76
CA LEU A 108 -15.00 3.62 -1.15
C LEU A 108 -14.87 5.12 -1.48
#